data_AF-A0A3P7FEA3-F1
#
_entry.id   AF-A0A3P7FEA3-F1
#
_cell.length_a   1.000
_cell.length_b   1.000
_cell.length_c   1.000
_cell.angle_alpha   90.00
_cell.angle_beta   90.00
_cell.angle_gamma   90.00
#
_symmetry.space_group_name_H-M   'P 1'
#
loop_
_entity.id
_entity.type
_entity.pdbx_description
1 polymer ?
#
loop_
_entity_poly.entity_id
_entity_poly.type
_entity_poly.pdbx_seq_one_letter_code
_entity_poly.pdbx_strand_id
1 'polypeptide(L)'
;MLRENHIDEMFQINQIMTDVLYDTKSSDLPICHPFCDINKPISIFWDQFKKNGNDTDYDKDAIFSFPVSTIFGQEFFLGLNLFNRVFSNRSTIIHAGTIMFWHLANADNPHKFKTLQNVTTTLFEMSRRRNVTKWINFNIFGDEIANREMIRGAYQATKLMIVGFLLLICFVFLVVWRKMEFNLLPPIVFATIFSPFLAAISSFGIISWLQLPIYSMMCITPFLILGIGVDDAFIMIQSWTSLKAKTSRKERLAQVFIEIGPSISITSITNLIAFGIGYLTPTPQ
;
A
#
# COMPACT_ATOMS: atom_id res chain seq x y z
N MET A 1 22.16 8.92 25.26
CA MET A 1 21.61 9.74 26.35
C MET A 1 20.27 10.27 25.92
N LEU A 2 19.21 9.89 26.64
CA LEU A 2 17.90 10.54 26.57
C LEU A 2 18.07 11.99 27.05
N ARG A 3 18.20 12.92 26.10
CA ARG A 3 18.36 14.35 26.37
C ARG A 3 16.98 14.97 26.53
N GLU A 4 16.80 15.78 27.56
CA GLU A 4 15.53 16.45 27.87
C GLU A 4 14.98 17.23 26.65
N ASN A 5 15.80 18.08 26.01
CA ASN A 5 15.40 18.86 24.84
C ASN A 5 14.89 18.01 23.66
N HIS A 6 15.46 16.81 23.45
CA HIS A 6 15.04 15.94 22.35
C HIS A 6 13.66 15.36 22.63
N ILE A 7 13.36 15.08 23.89
CA ILE A 7 12.13 14.42 24.31
C ILE A 7 11.01 15.44 24.46
N ASP A 8 11.31 16.63 24.97
CA ASP A 8 10.34 17.74 24.99
C ASP A 8 9.89 18.10 23.56
N GLU A 9 10.81 18.20 22.58
CA GLU A 9 10.45 18.41 21.17
C GLU A 9 9.62 17.24 20.60
N MET A 10 9.93 16.01 21.00
CA MET A 10 9.19 14.81 20.60
C MET A 10 7.75 14.81 21.13
N PHE A 11 7.55 15.13 22.41
CA PHE A 11 6.22 15.21 23.00
C PHE A 11 5.40 16.37 22.42
N GLN A 12 6.02 17.50 22.07
CA GLN A 12 5.35 18.59 21.37
C GLN A 12 4.77 18.15 20.02
N ILE A 13 5.51 17.37 19.23
CA ILE A 13 5.01 16.85 17.95
C ILE A 13 3.92 15.80 18.17
N ASN A 14 4.11 14.93 19.17
CA ASN A 14 3.11 13.93 19.54
C ASN A 14 1.79 14.59 19.99
N GLN A 15 1.88 15.73 20.66
CA GLN A 15 0.72 16.48 21.14
C GLN A 15 -0.14 17.00 19.98
N ILE A 16 0.45 17.41 18.85
CA ILE A 16 -0.31 17.83 17.65
C ILE A 16 -1.28 16.74 17.19
N MET A 17 -0.83 15.48 17.20
CA MET A 17 -1.69 14.33 16.86
C MET A 17 -2.70 14.05 17.97
N THR A 18 -2.23 14.04 19.22
CA THR A 18 -3.04 13.71 20.40
C THR A 18 -4.20 14.69 20.57
N ASP A 19 -3.96 16.00 20.44
CA ASP A 19 -4.99 17.04 20.56
C ASP A 19 -6.13 16.83 19.56
N VAL A 20 -5.81 16.39 18.34
CA VAL A 20 -6.81 16.10 17.30
C VAL A 20 -7.57 14.80 17.60
N LEU A 21 -6.89 13.79 18.13
CA LEU A 21 -7.52 12.50 18.43
C LEU A 21 -8.45 12.54 19.66
N TYR A 22 -8.11 13.38 20.63
CA TYR A 22 -8.91 13.62 21.83
C TYR A 22 -10.04 14.63 21.58
N ASP A 23 -10.07 15.30 20.42
CA ASP A 23 -11.13 16.24 20.08
C ASP A 23 -12.50 15.53 19.97
N THR A 24 -13.42 15.92 20.83
CA THR A 24 -14.81 15.43 20.89
C THR A 24 -15.78 16.34 20.14
N LYS A 25 -15.33 17.44 19.51
CA LYS A 25 -16.22 18.35 18.78
C LYS A 25 -16.99 17.67 17.64
N SER A 26 -16.49 16.56 17.12
CA SER A 26 -17.09 15.84 15.99
C SER A 26 -18.04 14.70 16.39
N SER A 27 -18.01 14.21 17.64
CA SER A 27 -18.82 13.08 18.14
C SER A 27 -18.72 12.94 19.66
N ASP A 28 -19.68 12.25 20.29
CA ASP A 28 -19.68 11.98 21.75
C ASP A 28 -18.42 11.27 22.25
N LEU A 29 -17.80 10.45 21.40
CA LEU A 29 -16.58 9.71 21.69
C LEU A 29 -15.38 10.29 20.92
N PRO A 30 -14.21 10.42 21.56
CA PRO A 30 -13.00 10.87 20.91
C PRO A 30 -12.60 9.91 19.79
N ILE A 31 -11.85 10.42 18.81
CA ILE A 31 -11.44 9.64 17.62
C ILE A 31 -10.59 8.44 18.05
N CYS A 32 -9.80 8.54 19.12
CA CYS A 32 -8.95 7.45 19.60
C CYS A 32 -9.67 6.35 20.40
N HIS A 33 -10.97 6.49 20.72
CA HIS A 33 -11.64 5.52 21.58
C HIS A 33 -11.73 4.13 20.91
N PRO A 34 -11.42 3.02 21.62
CA PRO A 34 -11.09 2.89 23.05
C PRO A 34 -9.59 2.94 23.41
N PHE A 35 -8.70 3.16 22.44
CA PHE A 35 -7.25 3.02 22.59
C PHE A 35 -6.49 4.31 22.92
N CYS A 36 -7.17 5.33 23.45
CA CYS A 36 -6.57 6.62 23.78
C CYS A 36 -5.40 6.54 24.79
N ASP A 37 -5.43 5.55 25.69
CA ASP A 37 -4.43 5.35 26.75
C ASP A 37 -3.24 4.48 26.34
N ILE A 38 -3.11 4.08 25.06
CA ILE A 38 -2.04 3.15 24.63
C ILE A 38 -0.61 3.69 24.88
N ASN A 39 -0.44 5.01 24.80
CA ASN A 39 0.85 5.69 25.05
C ASN A 39 1.04 6.14 26.51
N LYS A 40 0.09 5.84 27.41
CA LYS A 40 0.15 6.28 28.81
C LYS A 40 1.38 5.76 29.58
N PRO A 41 1.85 4.51 29.38
CA PRO A 41 3.04 4.02 30.07
C PRO A 41 4.30 4.87 29.79
N ILE A 42 4.50 5.33 28.55
CA ILE A 42 5.67 6.15 28.21
C ILE A 42 5.54 7.59 28.72
N SER A 43 4.31 8.14 28.78
CA SER A 43 4.10 9.47 29.38
C SER A 43 4.35 9.46 30.89
N ILE A 44 3.89 8.43 31.61
CA ILE A 44 4.16 8.26 33.06
C ILE A 44 5.67 8.07 33.29
N PHE A 45 6.29 7.21 32.50
CA PHE A 45 7.74 7.01 32.56
C PHE A 45 8.51 8.33 32.43
N TRP A 46 8.13 9.16 31.45
CA TRP A 46 8.82 10.41 31.22
C TRP A 46 8.57 11.47 32.30
N ASP A 47 7.32 11.63 32.75
CA ASP A 47 6.96 12.54 33.85
C ASP A 47 7.79 12.22 35.09
N GLN A 48 7.88 10.93 35.45
CA GLN A 48 8.65 10.47 36.59
C GLN A 48 10.17 10.56 36.36
N PHE A 49 10.65 10.38 35.13
CA PHE A 49 12.06 10.51 34.79
C PHE A 49 12.56 11.97 34.79
N LYS A 50 11.68 12.93 34.47
CA LYS A 50 11.98 14.37 34.47
C LYS A 50 11.98 14.97 35.87
N LYS A 51 11.17 14.43 36.78
CA LYS A 51 11.13 14.88 38.19
C LYS A 51 12.49 14.66 38.85
N ASN A 52 12.96 15.67 39.56
CA ASN A 52 14.14 15.57 40.40
C ASN A 52 13.83 14.74 41.65
N GLY A 53 14.82 14.01 42.19
CA GLY A 53 14.65 13.23 43.43
C GLY A 53 14.29 14.04 44.69
N ASN A 54 14.28 15.37 44.60
CA ASN A 54 13.83 16.28 45.66
C ASN A 54 12.33 16.63 45.57
N ASP A 55 11.64 16.27 44.50
CA ASP A 55 10.19 16.49 44.36
C ASP A 55 9.42 15.59 45.33
N THR A 56 8.38 16.12 45.97
CA THR A 56 7.55 15.36 46.92
C THR A 56 6.77 14.24 46.24
N ASP A 57 6.48 14.40 44.95
CA ASP A 57 5.78 13.41 44.13
C ASP A 57 6.73 12.41 43.45
N TYR A 58 8.04 12.49 43.71
CA TYR A 58 9.00 11.56 43.14
C TYR A 58 8.99 10.22 43.88
N ASP A 59 8.63 9.15 43.16
CA ASP A 59 8.87 7.78 43.61
C ASP A 59 10.37 7.48 43.73
N LYS A 60 10.83 7.36 44.98
CA LYS A 60 12.23 7.04 45.31
C LYS A 60 12.62 5.61 44.97
N ASP A 61 11.64 4.72 44.85
CA ASP A 61 11.84 3.30 44.52
C ASP A 61 11.67 3.04 43.01
N ALA A 62 11.57 4.09 42.19
CA ALA A 62 11.40 3.98 40.75
C ALA A 62 12.63 3.32 40.08
N ILE A 63 12.38 2.26 39.31
CA ILE A 63 13.38 1.55 38.52
C ILE A 63 13.08 1.79 37.04
N PHE A 64 13.88 2.62 36.40
CA PHE A 64 13.79 2.93 34.97
C PHE A 64 14.58 1.92 34.12
N SER A 65 14.20 0.64 34.17
CA SER A 65 14.81 -0.42 33.37
C SER A 65 14.04 -0.71 32.08
N PHE A 66 14.69 -1.41 31.15
CA PHE A 66 14.08 -1.96 29.93
C PHE A 66 14.13 -3.50 29.99
N PRO A 67 13.09 -4.24 29.59
CA PRO A 67 11.88 -3.80 28.89
C PRO A 67 10.74 -3.29 29.78
N VAL A 68 10.82 -3.50 31.10
CA VAL A 68 9.82 -3.09 32.09
C VAL A 68 10.45 -2.09 33.05
N SER A 69 9.76 -0.99 33.32
CA SER A 69 10.11 -0.01 34.35
C SER A 69 9.12 -0.09 35.51
N THR A 70 9.60 -0.02 36.74
CA THR A 70 8.76 -0.04 37.95
C THR A 70 8.60 1.38 38.46
N ILE A 71 7.36 1.87 38.56
CA ILE A 71 7.02 3.21 39.06
C ILE A 71 5.81 3.08 39.98
N PHE A 72 5.87 3.66 41.18
CA PHE A 72 4.89 3.51 42.26
C PHE A 72 4.54 2.04 42.56
N GLY A 73 5.54 1.15 42.48
CA GLY A 73 5.37 -0.30 42.64
C GLY A 73 4.61 -1.00 41.50
N GLN A 74 4.23 -0.27 40.43
CA GLN A 74 3.60 -0.82 39.25
C GLN A 74 4.61 -1.04 38.13
N GLU A 75 4.46 -2.16 37.43
CA GLU A 75 5.31 -2.52 36.30
C GLU A 75 4.71 -2.00 34.98
N PHE A 76 5.48 -1.16 34.29
CA PHE A 76 5.13 -0.58 32.99
C PHE A 76 6.02 -1.17 31.90
N PHE A 77 5.40 -1.80 30.89
CA PHE A 77 6.12 -2.33 29.74
C PHE A 77 6.44 -1.23 28.72
N LEU A 78 7.72 -0.92 28.56
CA LEU A 78 8.22 0.10 27.62
C LEU A 78 8.62 -0.48 26.26
N GLY A 79 8.60 -1.80 26.10
CA GLY A 79 8.95 -2.48 24.85
C GLY A 79 8.03 -2.15 23.67
N LEU A 80 6.85 -1.55 23.92
CA LEU A 80 5.98 -1.04 22.86
C LEU A 80 6.45 0.29 22.28
N ASN A 81 7.21 1.09 23.04
CA ASN A 81 7.56 2.47 22.64
C ASN A 81 9.06 2.64 22.37
N LEU A 82 9.94 1.91 23.05
CA LEU A 82 11.40 2.07 22.92
C LEU A 82 12.01 0.97 22.03
N PHE A 83 12.73 1.38 20.98
CA PHE A 83 13.33 0.50 19.97
C PHE A 83 14.79 0.85 19.67
N ASN A 84 15.44 -0.06 18.92
CA ASN A 84 16.79 0.06 18.35
C ASN A 84 17.89 0.34 19.39
N ARG A 85 18.46 -0.75 19.94
CA ARG A 85 19.58 -0.74 20.91
C ARG A 85 19.27 0.06 22.18
N VAL A 86 18.32 -0.43 22.97
CA VAL A 86 18.03 0.13 24.30
C VAL A 86 19.09 -0.34 25.29
N PHE A 87 19.88 0.60 25.83
CA PHE A 87 20.88 0.30 26.85
C PHE A 87 20.38 0.76 28.22
N SER A 88 20.26 -0.19 29.15
CA SER A 88 19.97 0.07 30.56
C SER A 88 21.23 -0.19 31.40
N ASN A 89 21.56 0.72 32.31
CA ASN A 89 22.62 0.54 33.29
C ASN A 89 22.02 0.46 34.68
N ARG A 90 22.10 -0.73 35.29
CA ARG A 90 21.49 -1.09 36.59
C ARG A 90 19.98 -0.81 36.62
N SER A 91 19.59 0.45 36.81
CA SER A 91 18.21 0.91 37.02
C SER A 91 17.81 2.07 36.10
N THR A 92 18.65 2.51 35.16
CA THR A 92 18.32 3.64 34.27
C THR A 92 18.61 3.35 32.80
N ILE A 93 17.65 3.69 31.92
CA ILE A 93 17.84 3.67 30.47
C ILE A 93 18.74 4.84 30.07
N ILE A 94 19.91 4.53 29.49
CA ILE A 94 20.90 5.53 29.04
C ILE A 94 20.63 5.95 27.60
N HIS A 95 20.19 5.02 26.75
CA HIS A 95 20.07 5.26 25.32
C HIS A 95 18.94 4.44 24.73
N ALA A 96 18.15 5.08 23.88
CA ALA A 96 17.18 4.47 22.99
C ALA A 96 17.40 5.07 21.60
N GLY A 97 17.51 4.23 20.56
CA GLY A 97 17.75 4.69 19.19
C GLY A 97 16.49 5.19 18.50
N THR A 98 15.31 4.69 18.89
CA THR A 98 14.03 5.11 18.32
C THR A 98 12.94 5.03 19.38
N ILE A 99 12.08 6.06 19.42
CA ILE A 99 10.89 6.11 20.27
C ILE A 99 9.69 6.17 19.34
N MET A 100 8.69 5.33 19.58
CA MET A 100 7.47 5.24 18.79
C MET A 100 6.27 5.59 19.67
N PHE A 101 5.34 6.35 19.11
CA PHE A 101 4.02 6.58 19.69
C PHE A 101 2.98 5.91 18.81
N TRP A 102 2.08 5.17 19.43
CA TRP A 102 1.02 4.44 18.74
C TRP A 102 -0.28 5.22 18.84
N HIS A 103 -0.85 5.56 17.69
CA HIS A 103 -2.12 6.25 17.64
C HIS A 103 -3.10 5.39 16.86
N LEU A 104 -4.06 4.80 17.58
CA LEU A 104 -5.17 4.08 16.97
C LEU A 104 -6.36 5.04 16.91
N ALA A 105 -6.92 5.19 15.72
CA ALA A 105 -8.04 6.06 15.45
C ALA A 105 -9.20 5.25 14.90
N ASN A 106 -10.40 5.52 15.40
CA ASN A 106 -11.64 5.01 14.85
C ASN A 106 -12.36 6.12 14.06
N ALA A 107 -12.29 6.04 12.74
CA ALA A 107 -12.76 7.06 11.80
C ALA A 107 -14.12 6.72 11.16
N ASP A 108 -15.10 6.33 11.96
CA ASP A 108 -16.45 5.91 11.50
C ASP A 108 -17.22 6.99 10.71
N ASN A 109 -16.98 8.26 11.02
CA ASN A 109 -17.67 9.40 10.40
C ASN A 109 -16.77 10.05 9.33
N PRO A 110 -17.31 10.40 8.13
CA PRO A 110 -16.58 11.18 7.13
C PRO A 110 -15.86 12.42 7.67
N HIS A 111 -16.43 13.10 8.67
CA HIS A 111 -15.79 14.23 9.32
C HIS A 111 -14.56 13.82 10.15
N LYS A 112 -14.65 12.75 10.94
CA LYS A 112 -13.50 12.21 11.70
C LYS A 112 -12.39 11.79 10.75
N PHE A 113 -12.75 11.07 9.69
CA PHE A 113 -11.82 10.63 8.65
C PHE A 113 -11.08 11.80 8.02
N LYS A 114 -11.80 12.86 7.61
CA LYS A 114 -11.18 14.04 7.00
C LYS A 114 -10.25 14.79 7.96
N THR A 115 -10.64 14.92 9.23
CA THR A 115 -9.81 15.57 10.25
C THR A 115 -8.52 14.76 10.50
N LEU A 116 -8.63 13.44 10.60
CA LEU A 116 -7.49 12.52 10.74
C LEU A 116 -6.57 12.60 9.51
N GLN A 117 -7.14 12.57 8.30
CA GLN A 117 -6.40 12.65 7.04
C GLN A 117 -5.63 13.97 6.91
N ASN A 118 -6.23 15.08 7.36
CA ASN A 118 -5.59 16.39 7.34
C ASN A 118 -4.38 16.44 8.30
N VAL A 119 -4.55 16.05 9.56
CA VAL A 119 -3.46 16.10 10.55
C VAL A 119 -2.31 15.17 10.17
N THR A 120 -2.61 13.95 9.73
CA THR A 120 -1.61 12.97 9.31
C THR A 120 -0.82 13.44 8.09
N THR A 121 -1.51 14.06 7.12
CA THR A 121 -0.87 14.69 5.96
C THR A 121 0.05 15.84 6.35
N THR A 122 -0.39 16.72 7.25
CA THR A 122 0.43 17.85 7.71
C THR A 122 1.68 17.35 8.44
N LEU A 123 1.53 16.39 9.35
CA LEU A 123 2.65 15.78 10.07
C LEU A 123 3.61 15.05 9.12
N PHE A 124 3.11 14.36 8.11
CA PHE A 124 3.93 13.70 7.08
C PHE A 124 4.72 14.69 6.23
N GLU A 125 4.12 15.84 5.90
CA GLU A 125 4.83 16.89 5.18
C GLU A 125 5.90 17.56 6.03
N MET A 126 5.63 17.74 7.34
CA MET A 126 6.61 18.21 8.30
C MET A 126 7.76 17.22 8.47
N SER A 127 7.49 15.91 8.55
CA SER A 127 8.55 14.88 8.68
C SER A 127 9.45 14.83 7.45
N ARG A 128 8.88 15.04 6.25
CA ARG A 128 9.65 15.08 5.00
C ARG A 128 10.56 16.31 4.93
N ARG A 129 10.11 17.46 5.47
CA ARG A 129 10.91 18.67 5.61
C ARG A 129 11.81 18.52 6.84
N ARG A 130 12.93 17.81 6.71
CA ARG A 130 13.90 17.52 7.81
C ARG A 130 14.36 18.73 8.65
N ASN A 131 14.08 19.96 8.23
CA ASN A 131 14.49 21.19 8.90
C ASN A 131 13.45 21.76 9.87
N VAL A 132 12.29 21.11 10.05
CA VAL A 132 11.25 21.61 10.98
C VAL A 132 11.65 21.41 12.44
N THR A 133 12.33 20.32 12.75
CA THR A 133 12.78 19.95 14.09
C THR A 133 14.28 20.15 14.25
N LYS A 134 14.73 20.60 15.43
CA LYS A 134 16.14 20.92 15.70
C LYS A 134 16.92 19.73 16.24
N TRP A 135 16.27 18.87 17.02
CA TRP A 135 16.93 17.86 17.84
C TRP A 135 16.59 16.43 17.41
N ILE A 136 15.42 16.24 16.81
CA ILE A 136 14.91 14.91 16.44
C ILE A 136 14.62 14.80 14.95
N ASN A 137 14.74 13.59 14.43
CA ASN A 137 14.16 13.21 13.14
C ASN A 137 12.94 12.35 13.44
N PHE A 138 11.74 12.88 13.22
CA PHE A 138 10.51 12.11 13.39
C PHE A 138 10.03 11.62 12.03
N ASN A 139 9.49 10.41 12.01
CA ASN A 139 8.79 9.83 10.86
C ASN A 139 7.42 9.38 11.33
N ILE A 140 6.42 9.55 10.47
CA ILE A 140 5.05 9.11 10.72
C ILE A 140 4.71 8.04 9.70
N PHE A 141 4.11 6.95 10.17
CA PHE A 141 3.58 5.85 9.37
C PHE A 141 2.13 5.65 9.78
N GLY A 142 1.26 5.44 8.79
CA GLY A 142 -0.16 5.24 9.02
C GLY A 142 -0.82 4.73 7.75
N ASP A 143 -1.98 4.12 7.93
CA ASP A 143 -2.89 3.64 6.88
C ASP A 143 -3.22 4.74 5.86
N GLU A 144 -3.54 5.95 6.32
CA GLU A 144 -3.87 7.08 5.45
C GLU A 144 -2.70 7.52 4.57
N ILE A 145 -1.49 7.52 5.13
CA ILE A 145 -0.27 7.91 4.41
C ILE A 145 0.09 6.81 3.40
N ALA A 146 0.03 5.54 3.82
CA ALA A 146 0.29 4.39 2.96
C ALA A 146 -0.69 4.35 1.78
N ASN A 147 -1.99 4.55 2.04
CA ASN A 147 -3.01 4.63 1.02
C ASN A 147 -2.79 5.81 0.06
N ARG A 148 -2.45 7.00 0.59
CA ARG A 148 -2.15 8.18 -0.23
C ARG A 148 -0.94 7.95 -1.14
N GLU A 149 0.13 7.35 -0.60
CA GLU A 149 1.34 7.05 -1.35
C GLU A 149 1.10 5.94 -2.40
N MET A 150 0.28 4.95 -2.07
CA MET A 150 -0.18 3.91 -3.00
C MET A 150 -0.96 4.52 -4.16
N ILE A 151 -1.94 5.40 -3.90
CA ILE A 151 -2.72 6.08 -4.94
C ILE A 151 -1.82 6.96 -5.82
N ARG A 152 -0.84 7.64 -5.22
CA ARG A 152 0.15 8.43 -5.96
C ARG A 152 0.96 7.55 -6.91
N GLY A 153 1.43 6.39 -6.43
CA GLY A 153 2.13 5.39 -7.24
C GLY A 153 1.23 4.85 -8.36
N ALA A 154 -0.03 4.55 -8.06
CA ALA A 154 -1.00 4.08 -9.04
C ALA A 154 -1.21 5.11 -10.17
N TYR A 155 -1.35 6.40 -9.85
CA TYR A 155 -1.50 7.44 -10.86
C TYR A 155 -0.26 7.58 -11.78
N GLN A 156 0.94 7.48 -11.21
CA GLN A 156 2.17 7.47 -12.00
C GLN A 156 2.24 6.23 -12.92
N ALA A 157 1.86 5.06 -12.41
CA ALA A 157 1.76 3.84 -13.19
C ALA A 157 0.73 3.96 -14.32
N THR A 158 -0.47 4.53 -14.06
CA THR A 158 -1.50 4.75 -15.08
C THR A 158 -0.98 5.61 -16.22
N LYS A 159 -0.21 6.67 -15.93
CA LYS A 159 0.41 7.49 -16.99
C LYS A 159 1.36 6.67 -17.87
N LEU A 160 2.24 5.87 -17.26
CA LEU A 160 3.16 5.01 -17.99
C LEU A 160 2.41 3.93 -18.79
N MET A 161 1.31 3.42 -18.24
CA MET A 161 0.47 2.41 -18.85
C MET A 161 -0.25 2.93 -20.11
N ILE A 162 -0.69 4.19 -20.13
CA ILE A 162 -1.26 4.82 -21.33
C ILE A 162 -0.23 4.85 -22.46
N VAL A 163 1.04 5.19 -22.15
CA VAL A 163 2.14 5.13 -23.13
C VAL A 163 2.34 3.70 -23.62
N GLY A 164 2.35 2.72 -22.71
CA GLY A 164 2.44 1.29 -23.06
C GLY A 164 1.29 0.82 -23.96
N PHE A 165 0.07 1.28 -23.70
CA PHE A 165 -1.12 0.96 -24.50
C PHE A 165 -1.00 1.50 -25.93
N LEU A 166 -0.55 2.75 -26.10
CA LEU A 166 -0.31 3.33 -27.42
C LEU A 166 0.78 2.59 -28.20
N LEU A 167 1.88 2.22 -27.52
CA LEU A 167 2.95 1.42 -28.12
C LEU A 167 2.45 0.04 -28.54
N LEU A 168 1.62 -0.60 -27.72
CA LEU A 168 1.02 -1.89 -28.04
C LEU A 168 0.05 -1.79 -29.23
N ILE A 169 -0.81 -0.77 -29.30
CA ILE A 169 -1.68 -0.56 -30.48
C ILE A 169 -0.84 -0.37 -31.75
N CYS A 170 0.20 0.48 -31.66
CA CYS A 170 1.12 0.71 -32.77
C CYS A 170 1.81 -0.61 -33.19
N PHE A 171 2.27 -1.40 -32.23
CA PHE A 171 2.90 -2.69 -32.49
C PHE A 171 1.94 -3.69 -33.13
N VAL A 172 0.71 -3.81 -32.62
CA VAL A 172 -0.35 -4.65 -33.22
C VAL A 172 -0.61 -4.22 -34.66
N PHE A 173 -0.76 -2.92 -34.89
CA PHE A 173 -0.98 -2.38 -36.23
C PHE A 173 0.18 -2.72 -37.18
N LEU A 174 1.43 -2.55 -36.75
CA LEU A 174 2.62 -2.88 -37.54
C LEU A 174 2.74 -4.39 -37.85
N VAL A 175 2.45 -5.25 -36.87
CA VAL A 175 2.50 -6.71 -37.06
C VAL A 175 1.44 -7.17 -38.06
N VAL A 176 0.22 -6.67 -37.95
CA VAL A 176 -0.88 -7.04 -38.86
C VAL A 176 -0.66 -6.44 -40.25
N TRP A 177 -0.20 -5.20 -40.35
CA TRP A 177 0.16 -4.54 -41.62
C TRP A 177 1.18 -5.36 -42.41
N ARG A 178 2.21 -5.90 -41.74
CA ARG A 178 3.26 -6.69 -42.41
C ARG A 178 2.75 -8.03 -42.94
N LYS A 179 1.70 -8.59 -42.33
CA LYS A 179 1.24 -9.97 -42.56
C LYS A 179 0.00 -10.10 -43.43
N MET A 180 -0.85 -9.07 -43.47
CA MET A 180 -2.19 -9.12 -44.06
C MET A 180 -2.41 -7.98 -45.04
N GLU A 181 -3.42 -8.14 -45.90
CA GLU A 181 -3.86 -7.10 -46.83
C GLU A 181 -4.56 -5.94 -46.10
N PHE A 182 -4.42 -4.73 -46.65
CA PHE A 182 -4.95 -3.49 -46.06
C PHE A 182 -6.43 -3.52 -45.68
N ASN A 183 -7.25 -4.21 -46.47
CA ASN A 183 -8.71 -4.24 -46.25
C ASN A 183 -9.10 -5.03 -44.99
N LEU A 184 -8.29 -6.02 -44.59
CA LEU A 184 -8.54 -6.85 -43.40
C LEU A 184 -7.84 -6.31 -42.15
N LEU A 185 -7.02 -5.27 -42.29
CA LEU A 185 -6.24 -4.70 -41.19
C LEU A 185 -7.13 -4.10 -40.08
N PRO A 186 -8.09 -3.18 -40.35
CA PRO A 186 -8.90 -2.58 -39.30
C PRO A 186 -9.73 -3.58 -38.46
N PRO A 187 -10.49 -4.53 -39.05
CA PRO A 187 -11.33 -5.43 -38.26
C PRO A 187 -10.50 -6.42 -37.42
N ILE A 188 -9.35 -6.88 -37.92
CA ILE A 188 -8.47 -7.78 -37.16
C ILE A 188 -7.83 -7.04 -35.99
N VAL A 189 -7.27 -5.85 -36.23
CA VAL A 189 -6.67 -5.03 -35.14
C VAL A 189 -7.73 -4.72 -34.08
N PHE A 190 -8.94 -4.34 -34.50
CA PHE A 190 -10.04 -4.08 -33.59
C PHE A 190 -10.40 -5.33 -32.78
N ALA A 191 -10.58 -6.49 -33.41
CA ALA A 191 -10.88 -7.75 -32.72
C ALA A 191 -9.79 -8.16 -31.72
N THR A 192 -8.51 -8.00 -32.09
CA THR A 192 -7.35 -8.34 -31.26
C THR A 192 -7.28 -7.50 -29.98
N ILE A 193 -7.61 -6.22 -30.04
CA ILE A 193 -7.57 -5.32 -28.86
C ILE A 193 -8.89 -5.39 -28.07
N PHE A 194 -10.02 -5.40 -28.77
CA PHE A 194 -11.33 -5.28 -28.15
C PHE A 194 -11.75 -6.56 -27.42
N SER A 195 -11.35 -7.74 -27.90
CA SER A 195 -11.64 -9.02 -27.24
C SER A 195 -11.10 -9.10 -25.79
N PRO A 196 -9.79 -8.93 -25.52
CA PRO A 196 -9.28 -8.94 -24.16
C PRO A 196 -9.78 -7.76 -23.32
N PHE A 197 -10.06 -6.61 -23.95
CA PHE A 197 -10.64 -5.47 -23.26
C PHE A 197 -12.06 -5.76 -22.75
N LEU A 198 -12.91 -6.39 -23.56
CA LEU A 198 -14.23 -6.86 -23.14
C LEU A 198 -14.14 -7.91 -22.03
N ALA A 199 -13.16 -8.81 -22.10
CA ALA A 199 -12.91 -9.80 -21.05
C ALA A 199 -12.48 -9.15 -19.72
N ALA A 200 -11.71 -8.07 -19.77
CA ALA A 200 -11.40 -7.29 -18.58
C ALA A 200 -12.64 -6.59 -18.01
N ILE A 201 -13.46 -5.95 -18.85
CA ILE A 201 -14.70 -5.30 -18.39
C ILE A 201 -15.66 -6.32 -17.75
N SER A 202 -15.82 -7.49 -18.36
CA SER A 202 -16.71 -8.53 -17.82
C SER A 202 -16.19 -9.07 -16.48
N SER A 203 -14.88 -9.23 -16.31
CA SER A 203 -14.32 -9.66 -15.03
C SER A 203 -14.52 -8.62 -13.93
N PHE A 204 -14.30 -7.33 -14.20
CA PHE A 204 -14.65 -6.26 -13.27
C PHE A 204 -16.16 -6.23 -12.94
N GLY A 205 -17.02 -6.52 -13.92
CA GLY A 205 -18.46 -6.64 -13.71
C GLY A 205 -18.83 -7.77 -12.74
N ILE A 206 -18.21 -8.94 -12.88
CA ILE A 206 -18.43 -10.08 -11.97
C ILE A 206 -17.93 -9.77 -10.56
N ILE A 207 -16.74 -9.17 -10.43
CA ILE A 207 -16.17 -8.77 -9.13
C ILE A 207 -17.08 -7.76 -8.43
N SER A 208 -17.58 -6.76 -9.18
CA SER A 208 -18.52 -5.76 -8.67
C SER A 208 -19.86 -6.39 -8.26
N TRP A 209 -20.36 -7.38 -9.02
CA TRP A 209 -21.58 -8.10 -8.70
C TRP A 209 -21.45 -8.94 -7.41
N LEU A 210 -20.27 -9.52 -7.17
CA LEU A 210 -19.95 -10.26 -5.94
C LEU A 210 -19.65 -9.36 -4.73
N GLN A 211 -19.78 -8.03 -4.86
CA GLN A 211 -19.52 -7.04 -3.81
C GLN A 211 -18.08 -7.09 -3.25
N LEU A 212 -17.13 -7.54 -4.07
CA LEU A 212 -15.72 -7.54 -3.68
C LEU A 212 -15.14 -6.12 -3.79
N PRO A 213 -14.30 -5.68 -2.82
CA PRO A 213 -13.72 -4.34 -2.83
C PRO A 213 -12.76 -4.17 -4.02
N ILE A 214 -12.90 -3.05 -4.73
CA ILE A 214 -12.02 -2.68 -5.84
C ILE A 214 -10.88 -1.83 -5.28
N TYR A 215 -9.66 -2.35 -5.35
CA TYR A 215 -8.46 -1.63 -4.90
C TYR A 215 -7.88 -0.75 -6.01
N SER A 216 -7.23 0.35 -5.64
CA SER A 216 -6.58 1.28 -6.58
C SER A 216 -5.53 0.61 -7.47
N MET A 217 -4.88 -0.45 -6.97
CA MET A 217 -3.89 -1.23 -7.72
C MET A 217 -4.50 -2.05 -8.87
N MET A 218 -5.80 -2.38 -8.81
CA MET A 218 -6.49 -3.13 -9.87
C MET A 218 -6.60 -2.31 -11.17
N CYS A 219 -6.37 -1.00 -11.13
CA CYS A 219 -6.32 -0.15 -12.32
C CYS A 219 -5.24 -0.57 -13.33
N ILE A 220 -4.23 -1.35 -12.92
CA ILE A 220 -3.16 -1.85 -13.80
C ILE A 220 -3.58 -3.14 -14.54
N THR A 221 -4.54 -3.89 -13.99
CA THR A 221 -4.96 -5.20 -14.50
C THR A 221 -5.45 -5.20 -15.95
N PRO A 222 -6.24 -4.23 -16.45
CA PRO A 222 -6.66 -4.21 -17.86
C PRO A 222 -5.50 -4.24 -18.85
N PHE A 223 -4.39 -3.56 -18.55
CA PHE A 223 -3.21 -3.53 -19.40
C PHE A 223 -2.48 -4.87 -19.42
N LEU A 224 -2.39 -5.51 -18.25
CA LEU A 224 -1.83 -6.85 -18.14
C LEU A 224 -2.65 -7.86 -18.96
N ILE A 225 -3.98 -7.82 -18.84
CA ILE A 225 -4.89 -8.70 -19.60
C ILE A 225 -4.76 -8.46 -21.10
N LEU A 226 -4.66 -7.19 -21.51
CA LEU A 226 -4.42 -6.84 -22.91
C LEU A 226 -3.12 -7.43 -23.43
N GLY A 227 -2.03 -7.36 -22.65
CA GLY A 227 -0.75 -7.95 -23.03
C GLY A 227 -0.86 -9.46 -23.28
N ILE A 228 -1.54 -10.19 -22.39
CA ILE A 228 -1.77 -11.63 -22.52
C ILE A 228 -2.64 -11.94 -23.76
N GLY A 229 -3.78 -11.27 -23.90
CA GLY A 229 -4.71 -11.57 -25.00
C GLY A 229 -4.16 -11.22 -26.38
N VAL A 230 -3.32 -10.19 -26.47
CA VAL A 230 -2.66 -9.80 -27.73
C VAL A 230 -1.57 -10.79 -28.13
N ASP A 231 -0.85 -11.38 -27.17
CA ASP A 231 0.16 -12.42 -27.45
C ASP A 231 -0.47 -13.66 -28.09
N ASP A 232 -1.55 -14.17 -27.50
CA ASP A 232 -2.30 -15.32 -28.05
C ASP A 232 -2.87 -14.99 -29.46
N ALA A 233 -3.34 -13.76 -29.66
CA ALA A 233 -3.81 -13.30 -30.96
C ALA A 233 -2.69 -13.28 -32.02
N PHE A 234 -1.45 -12.93 -31.66
CA PHE A 234 -0.32 -12.94 -32.59
C PHE A 234 0.08 -14.34 -33.02
N ILE A 235 0.09 -15.30 -32.10
CA ILE A 235 0.36 -16.71 -32.41
C ILE A 235 -0.71 -17.24 -33.37
N MET A 236 -1.98 -16.90 -33.14
CA MET A 236 -3.09 -17.26 -34.02
C MET A 236 -2.97 -16.63 -35.43
N ILE A 237 -2.64 -15.34 -35.51
CA ILE A 237 -2.43 -14.66 -36.80
C ILE A 237 -1.22 -15.25 -37.54
N GLN A 238 -0.15 -15.60 -36.81
CA GLN A 238 1.04 -16.24 -37.37
C GLN A 238 0.69 -17.60 -38.00
N SER A 239 0.09 -18.53 -37.26
CA SER A 239 -0.29 -19.85 -37.79
C SER A 239 -1.27 -19.73 -38.95
N TRP A 240 -2.25 -18.82 -38.86
CA TRP A 240 -3.14 -18.53 -39.99
C TRP A 240 -2.34 -18.14 -41.23
N THR A 241 -1.41 -17.18 -41.13
CA THR A 241 -0.60 -16.73 -42.27
C THR A 241 0.33 -17.81 -42.83
N SER A 242 0.89 -18.68 -41.97
CA SER A 242 1.72 -19.81 -42.39
C SER A 242 0.93 -20.82 -43.23
N LEU A 243 -0.35 -21.04 -42.92
CA LEU A 243 -1.23 -21.97 -43.61
C LEU A 243 -1.93 -21.39 -44.86
N LYS A 244 -1.36 -20.34 -45.49
CA LYS A 244 -1.96 -19.67 -46.67
C LYS A 244 -2.16 -20.58 -47.88
N ALA A 245 -1.39 -21.67 -47.99
CA ALA A 245 -1.50 -22.62 -49.09
C ALA A 245 -2.80 -23.45 -49.08
N LYS A 246 -3.51 -23.55 -47.95
CA LYS A 246 -4.78 -24.29 -47.85
C LYS A 246 -5.93 -23.45 -48.41
N THR A 247 -6.54 -23.91 -49.50
CA THR A 247 -7.63 -23.20 -50.20
C THR A 247 -8.92 -23.14 -49.40
N SER A 248 -9.23 -24.20 -48.65
CA SER A 248 -10.50 -24.28 -47.92
C SER A 248 -10.38 -23.56 -46.55
N ARG A 249 -11.24 -22.53 -46.34
CA ARG A 249 -11.22 -21.72 -45.11
C ARG A 249 -11.49 -22.54 -43.84
N LYS A 250 -12.39 -23.52 -43.94
CA LYS A 250 -12.78 -24.39 -42.81
C LYS A 250 -11.62 -25.31 -42.37
N GLU A 251 -10.95 -25.96 -43.33
CA GLU A 251 -9.81 -26.84 -43.03
C GLU A 251 -8.62 -26.03 -42.52
N ARG A 252 -8.38 -24.83 -43.09
CA ARG A 252 -7.34 -23.92 -42.59
C ARG A 252 -7.59 -23.53 -41.14
N LEU A 253 -8.82 -23.16 -40.79
CA LEU A 253 -9.18 -22.81 -39.41
C LEU A 253 -9.00 -24.00 -38.45
N ALA A 254 -9.48 -25.19 -38.85
CA ALA A 254 -9.31 -26.40 -38.04
C ALA A 254 -7.83 -26.72 -37.81
N GLN A 255 -7.00 -26.61 -38.85
CA GLN A 255 -5.56 -26.86 -38.75
C GLN A 255 -4.87 -25.84 -37.85
N VAL A 256 -5.25 -24.56 -37.92
CA VAL A 256 -4.74 -23.53 -37.00
C VAL A 256 -5.05 -23.94 -35.56
N PHE A 257 -6.31 -24.27 -35.23
CA PHE A 257 -6.65 -24.68 -33.87
C PHE A 257 -5.90 -25.93 -33.39
N ILE A 258 -5.65 -26.89 -34.28
CA ILE A 258 -4.85 -28.08 -33.97
C ILE A 258 -3.39 -27.71 -33.65
N GLU A 259 -2.81 -26.76 -34.40
CA GLU A 259 -1.41 -26.35 -34.24
C GLU A 259 -1.19 -25.45 -33.02
N ILE A 260 -2.03 -24.45 -32.80
CA ILE A 260 -1.84 -23.42 -31.76
C ILE A 260 -2.61 -23.69 -30.46
N GLY A 261 -3.66 -24.52 -30.49
CA GLY A 261 -4.50 -24.82 -29.34
C GLY A 261 -3.75 -25.30 -28.10
N PRO A 262 -2.80 -26.25 -28.23
CA PRO A 262 -1.97 -26.67 -27.09
C PRO A 262 -1.16 -25.53 -26.48
N SER A 263 -0.56 -24.66 -27.31
CA SER A 263 0.25 -23.53 -26.85
C SER A 263 -0.58 -22.53 -26.03
N ILE A 264 -1.74 -22.10 -26.57
CA ILE A 264 -2.63 -21.14 -25.90
C ILE A 264 -3.23 -21.72 -24.61
N SER A 265 -3.51 -23.02 -24.59
CA SER A 265 -4.03 -23.68 -23.38
C SER A 265 -2.99 -23.69 -22.26
N ILE A 266 -1.72 -23.98 -22.59
CA ILE A 266 -0.62 -23.99 -21.62
C ILE A 266 -0.38 -22.57 -21.07
N THR A 267 -0.32 -21.54 -21.93
CA THR A 267 -0.15 -20.14 -21.49
C THR A 267 -1.32 -19.71 -20.59
N SER A 268 -2.56 -20.03 -20.98
CA SER A 268 -3.76 -19.70 -20.20
C SER A 268 -3.78 -20.37 -18.83
N ILE A 269 -3.49 -21.68 -18.75
CA ILE A 269 -3.41 -22.41 -17.48
C ILE A 269 -2.29 -21.84 -16.60
N THR A 270 -1.15 -21.52 -17.20
CA THR A 270 -0.01 -20.94 -16.48
C THR A 270 -0.37 -19.57 -15.88
N ASN A 271 -1.04 -18.72 -16.67
CA ASN A 271 -1.56 -17.43 -16.22
C ASN A 271 -2.60 -17.59 -15.10
N LEU A 272 -3.53 -18.53 -15.23
CA LEU A 272 -4.54 -18.82 -14.20
C LEU A 272 -3.88 -19.23 -12.87
N ILE A 273 -2.91 -20.14 -12.91
CA ILE A 273 -2.19 -20.60 -11.72
C ILE A 273 -1.37 -19.46 -11.12
N ALA A 274 -0.63 -18.69 -11.92
CA ALA A 274 0.19 -17.58 -11.45
C ALA A 274 -0.64 -16.50 -10.76
N PHE A 275 -1.75 -16.06 -11.37
CA PHE A 275 -2.66 -15.09 -10.75
C PHE A 275 -3.43 -15.68 -9.57
N GLY A 276 -3.78 -16.97 -9.62
CA GLY A 276 -4.42 -17.68 -8.51
C GLY A 276 -3.52 -17.74 -7.27
N ILE A 277 -2.24 -18.07 -7.43
CA ILE A 277 -1.26 -18.03 -6.34
C ILE A 277 -1.09 -16.60 -5.81
N GLY A 278 -1.05 -15.60 -6.71
CA GLY A 278 -1.00 -14.19 -6.34
C GLY A 278 -2.21 -13.74 -5.52
N TYR A 279 -3.40 -14.27 -5.80
CA TYR A 279 -4.61 -14.02 -5.00
C TYR A 279 -4.56 -14.69 -3.63
N LEU A 280 -4.07 -15.94 -3.55
CA LEU A 280 -3.96 -16.69 -2.30
C LEU A 280 -2.81 -16.24 -1.39
N THR A 281 -1.86 -15.48 -1.94
CA THR A 281 -0.74 -14.91 -1.19
C THR A 281 -1.01 -13.44 -0.94
N PRO A 282 -1.76 -13.05 0.12
CA PRO A 282 -1.91 -11.65 0.46
C PRO A 282 -0.51 -11.10 0.75
N THR A 283 -0.03 -10.21 -0.12
CA THR A 283 1.15 -9.41 0.18
C THR A 283 0.83 -8.65 1.46
N PRO A 284 1.66 -8.74 2.52
CA PRO A 284 1.45 -7.94 3.71
C PRO A 284 1.40 -6.47 3.29
N GLN A 285 0.24 -5.85 3.49
CA GLN A 285 0.01 -4.42 3.28
C GLN A 285 0.50 -3.67 4.52
#